data_AF-A0A6P4ABG0-F1
#
_entry.id   AF-A0A6P4ABG0-F1
#
_cell.length_a   1.000
_cell.length_b   1.000
_cell.length_c   1.000
_cell.angle_alpha   90.00
_cell.angle_beta   90.00
_cell.angle_gamma   90.00
#
_symmetry.space_group_name_H-M   'P 1'
#
loop_
_entity.id
_entity.type
_entity.pdbx_description
1 polymer ?
#
loop_
_entity_poly.entity_id
_entity_poly.type
_entity_poly.pdbx_seq_one_letter_code
_entity_poly.pdbx_strand_id
1 'polypeptide(L)'
;MLAAANRHVNLFNFLRRKNFLRESTVRKIDDEGNSALHVAAVYSKYKLWPIPGAAAQMQWEIKWFEYVKYSMPRVSFRRNNKEKSAEEIFTETHTTLVKEGAEWLVKTSESCSVVAALIAAVALATSASIPGGIDEMTGKPKLQQHTAFEIFAISSLVALCFSVTALTMFLAILTSRFQQRDFARDLPVKLLLGLTSLFISIGAVLVSFSSGYSLVTEDKFRYAIFPVYAATCLPISIFAVAQLPLYLDLLRTNFKSRFDYR
;
A
#
# COMPACT_ATOMS: atom_id res chain seq x y z
N MET A 1 -7.31 -30.81 4.38
CA MET A 1 -7.83 -30.00 5.49
C MET A 1 -6.71 -29.33 6.28
N LEU A 2 -5.75 -30.07 6.86
CA LEU A 2 -4.65 -29.49 7.66
C LEU A 2 -3.81 -28.43 6.92
N ALA A 3 -3.47 -28.66 5.65
CA ALA A 3 -2.75 -27.66 4.85
C ALA A 3 -3.56 -26.36 4.67
N ALA A 4 -4.89 -26.48 4.52
CA ALA A 4 -5.82 -25.37 4.40
C ALA A 4 -5.94 -24.59 5.74
N ALA A 5 -6.08 -25.33 6.83
CA ALA A 5 -6.22 -24.83 8.21
C ALA A 5 -5.01 -24.04 8.71
N ASN A 6 -3.82 -24.38 8.23
CA ASN A 6 -2.56 -23.80 8.68
C ASN A 6 -1.99 -22.79 7.69
N ARG A 7 -2.70 -22.44 6.61
CA ARG A 7 -2.20 -21.48 5.60
C ARG A 7 -0.88 -21.94 4.95
N HIS A 8 -0.64 -23.25 4.87
CA HIS A 8 0.57 -23.81 4.24
C HIS A 8 0.44 -23.79 2.71
N VAL A 9 0.61 -22.61 2.11
CA VAL A 9 0.41 -22.37 0.67
C VAL A 9 1.19 -23.36 -0.20
N ASN A 10 2.49 -23.55 0.05
CA ASN A 10 3.32 -24.43 -0.77
C ASN A 10 2.85 -25.89 -0.73
N LEU A 11 2.48 -26.38 0.46
CA LEU A 11 1.96 -27.74 0.63
C LEU A 11 0.60 -27.89 -0.03
N PHE A 12 -0.31 -26.92 0.15
CA PHE A 12 -1.61 -26.93 -0.49
C PHE A 12 -1.48 -26.93 -2.03
N ASN A 13 -0.58 -26.11 -2.57
CA ASN A 13 -0.30 -26.04 -4.01
C ASN A 13 0.27 -27.36 -4.54
N PHE A 14 1.17 -27.98 -3.78
CA PHE A 14 1.72 -29.30 -4.12
C PHE A 14 0.63 -30.38 -4.16
N LEU A 15 -0.23 -30.43 -3.15
CA LEU A 15 -1.36 -31.37 -3.08
C LEU A 15 -2.35 -31.15 -4.23
N ARG A 16 -2.62 -29.89 -4.58
CA ARG A 16 -3.43 -29.52 -5.74
C ARG A 16 -2.83 -30.03 -7.05
N ARG A 17 -1.55 -29.72 -7.32
CA ARG A 17 -0.86 -30.10 -8.57
C ARG A 17 -0.75 -31.60 -8.78
N LYS A 18 -0.60 -32.38 -7.72
CA LYS A 18 -0.52 -33.85 -7.77
C LYS A 18 -1.90 -34.53 -7.92
N ASN A 19 -2.97 -33.77 -8.17
CA ASN A 19 -4.36 -34.25 -8.25
C ASN A 19 -4.83 -35.00 -6.98
N PHE A 20 -4.20 -34.79 -5.81
CA PHE A 20 -4.66 -35.35 -4.54
C PHE A 20 -6.00 -34.76 -4.07
N LEU A 21 -6.43 -33.65 -4.69
CA LEU A 21 -7.76 -33.06 -4.54
C LEU A 21 -8.83 -33.77 -5.41
N ARG A 22 -8.57 -34.96 -5.96
CA ARG A 22 -9.61 -35.83 -6.53
C ARG A 22 -10.53 -36.43 -5.45
N GLU A 23 -11.70 -36.87 -5.89
CA GLU A 23 -12.98 -36.96 -5.16
C GLU A 23 -12.99 -37.59 -3.76
N SER A 24 -12.15 -38.58 -3.44
CA SER A 24 -12.20 -39.28 -2.15
C SER A 24 -11.65 -38.45 -0.99
N THR A 25 -10.56 -37.71 -1.20
CA THR A 25 -9.91 -36.90 -0.15
C THR A 25 -10.66 -35.60 0.13
N VAL A 26 -11.42 -35.10 -0.85
CA VAL A 26 -12.15 -33.82 -0.75
C VAL A 26 -13.57 -33.98 -0.20
N ARG A 27 -14.12 -35.21 -0.28
CA ARG A 27 -15.33 -35.59 0.46
C ARG A 27 -15.08 -35.75 1.95
N LYS A 28 -13.82 -35.85 2.40
CA LYS A 28 -13.50 -35.91 3.83
C LYS A 28 -13.93 -34.61 4.50
N ILE A 29 -14.76 -34.78 5.51
CA ILE A 29 -15.21 -33.77 6.46
C ILE A 29 -14.63 -34.11 7.84
N ASP A 30 -14.52 -33.13 8.71
CA ASP A 30 -14.28 -33.39 10.13
C ASP A 30 -15.58 -33.82 10.85
N ASP A 31 -15.48 -34.07 12.15
CA ASP A 31 -16.60 -34.52 12.99
C ASP A 31 -17.73 -33.48 13.09
N GLU A 32 -17.44 -32.20 12.80
CA GLU A 32 -18.41 -31.11 12.74
C GLU A 32 -19.00 -30.89 11.33
N GLY A 33 -18.66 -31.75 10.37
CA GLY A 33 -19.11 -31.64 8.98
C GLY A 33 -18.39 -30.56 8.18
N ASN A 34 -17.30 -29.98 8.70
CA ASN A 34 -16.54 -28.95 8.01
C ASN A 34 -15.71 -29.56 6.87
N SER A 35 -15.86 -28.99 5.69
CA SER A 35 -14.97 -29.25 4.56
C SER A 35 -13.65 -28.47 4.68
N ALA A 36 -12.67 -28.79 3.82
CA ALA A 36 -11.43 -28.00 3.72
C ALA A 36 -11.66 -26.50 3.47
N LEU A 37 -12.79 -26.12 2.85
CA LEU A 37 -13.17 -24.73 2.61
C LEU A 37 -13.63 -24.03 3.89
N HIS A 38 -14.40 -24.70 4.75
CA HIS A 38 -14.80 -24.17 6.07
C HIS A 38 -13.58 -23.96 6.95
N VAL A 39 -12.66 -24.93 6.99
CA VAL A 39 -11.46 -24.82 7.83
C VAL A 39 -10.52 -23.71 7.31
N ALA A 40 -10.48 -23.46 6.00
CA ALA A 40 -9.76 -22.31 5.43
C ALA A 40 -10.42 -20.97 5.74
N ALA A 41 -11.72 -20.96 6.02
CA ALA A 41 -12.49 -19.76 6.32
C ALA A 41 -12.28 -19.24 7.75
N VAL A 42 -11.71 -20.06 8.64
CA VAL A 42 -11.56 -19.70 10.06
C VAL A 42 -10.35 -18.79 10.26
N TYR A 43 -10.61 -17.57 10.74
CA TYR A 43 -9.55 -16.70 11.25
C TYR A 43 -8.98 -17.20 12.58
N SER A 44 -7.66 -17.10 12.76
CA SER A 44 -7.01 -17.40 14.04
C SER A 44 -5.87 -16.42 14.29
N LYS A 45 -5.91 -15.71 15.42
CA LYS A 45 -4.86 -14.76 15.85
C LYS A 45 -3.48 -15.42 16.03
N TYR A 46 -3.42 -16.74 16.16
CA TYR A 46 -2.18 -17.51 16.27
C TYR A 46 -1.61 -17.94 14.91
N LYS A 47 -2.32 -17.66 13.81
CA LYS A 47 -1.95 -18.08 12.45
C LYS A 47 -1.94 -16.88 11.50
N LEU A 48 -1.09 -15.91 11.82
CA LEU A 48 -0.92 -14.69 11.04
C LEU A 48 -0.02 -14.91 9.84
N TRP A 49 -0.28 -14.18 8.76
CA TRP A 49 0.70 -14.06 7.68
C TRP A 49 1.92 -13.28 8.18
N PRO A 50 3.14 -13.53 7.69
CA PRO A 50 4.32 -12.76 8.07
C PRO A 50 4.33 -11.39 7.38
N ILE A 51 3.33 -10.55 7.66
CA ILE A 51 3.04 -9.30 6.91
C ILE A 51 2.60 -8.20 7.88
N PRO A 52 3.15 -6.98 7.76
CA PRO A 52 2.79 -5.88 8.65
C PRO A 52 1.40 -5.31 8.34
N GLY A 53 0.64 -4.99 9.39
CA GLY A 53 -0.62 -4.25 9.31
C GLY A 53 -1.88 -5.12 9.17
N ALA A 54 -2.91 -4.80 9.95
CA ALA A 54 -4.17 -5.56 10.00
C ALA A 54 -4.93 -5.53 8.65
N ALA A 55 -4.84 -4.43 7.89
CA ALA A 55 -5.45 -4.34 6.57
C ALA A 55 -4.79 -5.30 5.56
N ALA A 56 -3.47 -5.43 5.61
CA ALA A 56 -2.73 -6.37 4.78
C ALA A 56 -3.05 -7.82 5.19
N GLN A 57 -3.12 -8.11 6.49
CA GLN A 57 -3.59 -9.42 6.97
C GLN A 57 -4.97 -9.76 6.39
N MET A 58 -5.93 -8.83 6.46
CA MET A 58 -7.27 -9.03 5.91
C MET A 58 -7.25 -9.32 4.40
N GLN A 59 -6.45 -8.58 3.64
CA GLN A 59 -6.30 -8.81 2.19
C GLN A 59 -5.79 -10.24 1.89
N TRP A 60 -4.84 -10.73 2.68
CA TRP A 60 -4.29 -12.08 2.51
C TRP A 60 -5.24 -13.19 2.93
N GLU A 61 -6.01 -12.98 3.99
CA GLU A 61 -7.08 -13.90 4.38
C GLU A 61 -8.09 -14.08 3.24
N ILE A 62 -8.50 -12.98 2.59
CA ILE A 62 -9.41 -13.04 1.44
C ILE A 62 -8.76 -13.81 0.28
N LYS A 63 -7.53 -13.47 -0.09
CA LYS A 63 -6.81 -14.15 -1.18
C LYS A 63 -6.64 -15.64 -0.91
N TRP A 64 -6.34 -16.01 0.33
CA TRP A 64 -6.24 -17.41 0.73
C TRP A 64 -7.56 -18.14 0.63
N PHE A 65 -8.62 -17.54 1.18
CA PHE A 65 -9.96 -18.13 1.13
C PHE A 65 -10.44 -18.31 -0.31
N GLU A 66 -10.30 -17.29 -1.16
CA GLU A 66 -10.60 -17.38 -2.59
C GLU A 66 -9.75 -18.45 -3.29
N TYR A 67 -8.45 -18.51 -2.99
CA TYR A 67 -7.56 -19.49 -3.58
C TYR A 67 -7.99 -20.93 -3.25
N VAL A 68 -8.34 -21.20 -1.99
CA VAL A 68 -8.86 -22.51 -1.55
C VAL A 68 -10.21 -22.76 -2.21
N LYS A 69 -11.12 -21.77 -2.22
CA LYS A 69 -12.46 -21.84 -2.83
C LYS A 69 -12.41 -22.26 -4.29
N TYR A 70 -11.59 -21.58 -5.10
CA TYR A 70 -11.46 -21.88 -6.53
C TYR A 70 -10.67 -23.16 -6.83
N SER A 71 -9.88 -23.65 -5.86
CA SER A 71 -9.15 -24.91 -6.00
C SER A 71 -9.97 -26.14 -5.56
N MET A 72 -11.17 -25.94 -5.03
CA MET A 72 -12.00 -27.02 -4.48
C MET A 72 -13.19 -27.37 -5.40
N PRO A 73 -13.58 -28.65 -5.50
CA PRO A 73 -14.74 -29.11 -6.25
C PRO A 73 -16.05 -28.65 -5.57
N ARG A 74 -17.15 -28.66 -6.33
CA ARG A 74 -18.48 -28.22 -5.86
C ARG A 74 -18.96 -28.92 -4.58
N VAL A 75 -18.56 -30.18 -4.36
CA VAL A 75 -18.90 -30.95 -3.15
C VAL A 75 -18.36 -30.34 -1.85
N SER A 76 -17.39 -29.43 -1.91
CA SER A 76 -16.82 -28.73 -0.75
C SER A 76 -17.64 -27.52 -0.29
N PHE A 77 -18.59 -27.06 -1.10
CA PHE A 77 -19.47 -25.91 -0.85
C PHE A 77 -20.75 -26.27 -0.08
N ARG A 78 -20.78 -27.48 0.51
CA ARG A 78 -21.84 -27.91 1.43
C ARG A 78 -21.90 -27.01 2.67
N ARG A 79 -23.00 -27.07 3.42
CA ARG A 79 -23.06 -26.54 4.78
C ARG A 79 -22.52 -27.56 5.78
N ASN A 80 -21.98 -27.08 6.91
CA ASN A 80 -21.56 -27.94 8.01
C ASN A 80 -22.73 -28.35 8.91
N ASN A 81 -22.47 -29.10 9.99
CA ASN A 81 -23.52 -29.58 10.91
C ASN A 81 -24.26 -28.46 11.65
N LYS A 82 -23.74 -27.22 11.62
CA LYS A 82 -24.36 -26.01 12.16
C LYS A 82 -25.14 -25.22 11.10
N GLU A 83 -25.37 -25.82 9.93
CA GLU A 83 -26.02 -25.19 8.77
C GLU A 83 -25.32 -23.92 8.27
N LYS A 84 -24.01 -23.78 8.52
CA LYS A 84 -23.21 -22.66 8.04
C LYS A 84 -22.41 -23.02 6.82
N SER A 85 -22.36 -22.10 5.86
CA SER A 85 -21.44 -22.11 4.73
C SER A 85 -20.08 -21.56 5.14
N ALA A 86 -19.06 -21.89 4.36
CA ALA A 86 -17.72 -21.35 4.58
C ALA A 86 -17.65 -19.80 4.44
N GLU A 87 -18.51 -19.19 3.63
CA GLU A 87 -18.57 -17.73 3.48
C GLU A 87 -19.13 -17.04 4.72
N GLU A 88 -20.17 -17.63 5.33
CA GLU A 88 -20.73 -17.17 6.61
C GLU A 88 -19.69 -17.30 7.72
N ILE A 89 -18.97 -18.44 7.81
CA ILE A 89 -17.88 -18.62 8.77
C ILE A 89 -16.76 -17.60 8.56
N PHE A 90 -16.37 -17.33 7.30
CA PHE A 90 -15.33 -16.34 7.00
C PHE A 90 -15.75 -14.97 7.51
N THR A 91 -16.98 -14.56 7.20
CA THR A 91 -17.53 -13.25 7.60
C THR A 91 -17.57 -13.11 9.12
N GLU A 92 -18.11 -14.11 9.83
CA GLU A 92 -18.21 -14.09 11.29
C GLU A 92 -16.83 -14.01 11.95
N THR A 93 -15.90 -14.88 11.55
CA THR A 93 -14.59 -15.01 12.21
C THR A 93 -13.64 -13.84 11.90
N HIS A 94 -13.82 -13.14 10.78
CA HIS A 94 -12.96 -12.02 10.38
C HIS A 94 -13.49 -10.64 10.79
N THR A 95 -14.65 -10.54 11.45
CA THR A 95 -15.27 -9.27 11.86
C THR A 95 -14.29 -8.36 12.62
N THR A 96 -13.55 -8.91 13.59
CA THR A 96 -12.55 -8.15 14.36
C THR A 96 -11.39 -7.67 13.47
N LEU A 97 -10.92 -8.52 12.55
CA LEU A 97 -9.81 -8.17 11.66
C LEU A 97 -10.22 -7.08 10.65
N VAL A 98 -11.46 -7.09 10.17
CA VAL A 98 -12.02 -6.02 9.33
C VAL A 98 -12.00 -4.68 10.09
N LYS A 99 -12.40 -4.68 11.36
CA LYS A 99 -12.37 -3.48 12.21
C LYS A 99 -10.95 -2.98 12.44
N GLU A 100 -10.05 -3.86 12.88
CA GLU A 100 -8.62 -3.53 13.09
C GLU A 100 -7.96 -3.05 11.79
N GLY A 101 -8.31 -3.64 10.65
CA GLY A 101 -7.84 -3.26 9.32
C GLY A 101 -8.36 -1.89 8.88
N ALA A 102 -9.62 -1.57 9.15
CA ALA A 102 -10.22 -0.27 8.87
C ALA A 102 -9.56 0.82 9.71
N GLU A 103 -9.41 0.61 11.02
CA GLU A 103 -8.72 1.52 11.93
C GLU A 103 -7.26 1.77 11.49
N TRP A 104 -6.55 0.72 11.09
CA TRP A 104 -5.19 0.83 10.59
C TRP A 104 -5.13 1.68 9.30
N LEU A 105 -6.06 1.48 8.36
CA LEU A 105 -6.14 2.27 7.13
C LEU A 105 -6.47 3.73 7.40
N VAL A 106 -7.42 4.01 8.29
CA VAL A 106 -7.79 5.37 8.68
C VAL A 106 -6.59 6.09 9.29
N LYS A 107 -5.96 5.52 10.32
CA LYS A 107 -4.81 6.14 11.00
C LYS A 107 -3.64 6.39 10.05
N THR A 108 -3.36 5.43 9.16
CA THR A 108 -2.30 5.56 8.16
C THR A 108 -2.63 6.66 7.15
N SER A 109 -3.88 6.70 6.66
CA SER A 109 -4.33 7.68 5.66
C SER A 109 -4.37 9.09 6.23
N GLU A 110 -4.82 9.28 7.47
CA GLU A 110 -4.77 10.58 8.16
C GLU A 110 -3.33 11.08 8.30
N SER A 111 -2.44 10.23 8.83
CA SER A 111 -1.02 10.59 9.03
C SER A 111 -0.34 10.96 7.72
N CYS A 112 -0.56 10.17 6.66
CA CYS A 112 0.02 10.44 5.35
C CYS A 112 -0.62 11.65 4.65
N SER A 113 -1.92 11.91 4.89
CA SER A 113 -2.60 13.10 4.36
C SER A 113 -1.99 14.38 4.93
N VAL A 114 -1.65 14.40 6.23
CA VAL A 114 -0.96 15.56 6.83
C VAL A 114 0.37 15.83 6.13
N VAL A 115 1.18 14.80 5.91
CA VAL A 115 2.46 14.93 5.18
C VAL A 115 2.25 15.43 3.75
N ALA A 116 1.27 14.87 3.04
CA ALA A 116 0.92 15.28 1.67
C ALA A 116 0.41 16.74 1.62
N ALA A 117 -0.40 17.17 2.59
CA ALA A 117 -0.86 18.55 2.68
C ALA A 117 0.29 19.53 2.93
N LEU A 118 1.21 19.19 3.84
CA LEU A 118 2.41 19.99 4.10
C LEU A 118 3.27 20.13 2.85
N ILE A 119 3.52 19.04 2.12
CA ILE A 119 4.28 19.09 0.88
C ILE A 119 3.56 19.94 -0.19
N ALA A 120 2.25 19.79 -0.35
CA ALA A 120 1.48 20.59 -1.28
C ALA A 120 1.59 22.09 -0.95
N ALA A 121 1.47 22.44 0.33
CA ALA A 121 1.61 23.82 0.80
C ALA A 121 3.01 24.38 0.54
N VAL A 122 4.07 23.62 0.84
CA VAL A 122 5.45 24.02 0.55
C VAL A 122 5.65 24.20 -0.95
N ALA A 123 5.23 23.24 -1.79
CA ALA A 123 5.35 23.34 -3.24
C ALA A 123 4.59 24.57 -3.80
N LEU A 124 3.38 24.83 -3.30
CA LEU A 124 2.61 26.01 -3.68
C LEU A 124 3.32 27.32 -3.27
N ALA A 125 3.81 27.41 -2.03
CA ALA A 125 4.56 28.58 -1.56
C ALA A 125 5.84 28.82 -2.38
N THR A 126 6.55 27.76 -2.76
CA THR A 126 7.73 27.86 -3.64
C THR A 126 7.38 28.30 -5.05
N SER A 127 6.23 27.90 -5.60
CA SER A 127 5.76 28.35 -6.91
C SER A 127 5.37 29.84 -6.92
N ALA A 128 4.85 30.35 -5.79
CA ALA A 128 4.53 31.76 -5.61
C ALA A 128 5.78 32.62 -5.35
N SER A 129 6.85 32.03 -4.81
CA SER A 129 8.08 32.71 -4.41
C SER A 129 9.23 32.37 -5.35
N ILE A 130 9.23 32.97 -6.55
CA ILE A 130 10.21 32.71 -7.60
C ILE A 130 11.63 33.09 -7.12
N PRO A 131 12.59 32.14 -7.08
CA PRO A 131 13.97 32.44 -6.72
C PRO A 131 14.57 33.51 -7.64
N GLY A 132 15.21 34.53 -7.06
CA GLY A 132 15.79 35.67 -7.80
C GLY A 132 14.79 36.74 -8.25
N GLY A 133 13.49 36.53 -8.04
CA GLY A 133 12.43 37.49 -8.38
C GLY A 133 12.16 37.62 -9.88
N ILE A 134 11.26 38.55 -10.19
CA ILE A 134 10.80 38.83 -11.55
C ILE A 134 11.52 40.07 -12.06
N ASP A 135 11.93 40.06 -13.32
CA ASP A 135 12.47 41.22 -14.02
C ASP A 135 11.34 42.21 -14.30
N GLU A 136 11.48 43.46 -13.83
CA GLU A 136 10.43 44.48 -13.92
C GLU A 136 10.17 44.97 -15.35
N MET A 137 11.15 44.85 -16.26
CA MET A 137 11.00 45.27 -17.65
C MET A 137 10.38 44.18 -18.53
N THR A 138 10.71 42.92 -18.27
CA THR A 138 10.28 41.80 -19.13
C THR A 138 9.15 40.95 -18.53
N GLY A 139 8.89 41.08 -17.22
CA GLY A 139 7.92 40.26 -16.49
C GLY A 139 8.34 38.80 -16.34
N LYS A 140 9.60 38.45 -16.64
CA LYS A 140 10.12 37.08 -16.63
C LYS A 140 11.01 36.82 -15.40
N PRO A 141 11.15 35.56 -14.95
CA PRO A 141 12.06 35.24 -13.86
C PRO A 141 13.51 35.64 -14.19
N LYS A 142 14.18 36.39 -13.31
CA LYS A 142 15.55 36.87 -13.55
C LYS A 142 16.55 35.73 -13.77
N LEU A 143 16.30 34.58 -13.14
CA LEU A 143 17.16 33.39 -13.21
C LEU A 143 16.73 32.38 -14.27
N GLN A 144 15.81 32.73 -15.18
CA GLN A 144 15.25 31.80 -16.18
C GLN A 144 16.31 31.13 -17.07
N GLN A 145 17.47 31.76 -17.27
CA GLN A 145 18.55 31.20 -18.10
C GLN A 145 19.40 30.13 -17.39
N HIS A 146 19.24 29.96 -16.07
CA HIS A 146 19.97 28.93 -15.33
C HIS A 146 19.23 27.60 -15.38
N THR A 147 19.92 26.52 -15.76
CA THR A 147 19.36 25.15 -15.75
C THR A 147 18.81 24.74 -14.37
N ALA A 148 19.41 25.23 -13.28
CA ALA A 148 18.91 25.00 -11.92
C ALA A 148 17.53 25.64 -11.67
N PHE A 149 17.19 26.73 -12.35
CA PHE A 149 15.86 27.33 -12.26
C PHE A 149 14.80 26.47 -12.95
N GLU A 150 15.11 25.91 -14.12
CA GLU A 150 14.22 24.99 -14.83
C GLU A 150 13.97 23.70 -14.03
N ILE A 151 15.03 23.09 -13.49
CA ILE A 151 14.94 21.90 -12.63
C ILE A 151 14.10 22.22 -11.38
N PHE A 152 14.31 23.37 -10.75
CA PHE A 152 13.51 23.83 -9.62
C PHE A 152 12.02 23.93 -9.97
N ALA A 153 11.69 24.62 -11.07
CA ALA A 153 10.30 24.84 -11.45
C ALA A 153 9.57 23.54 -11.79
N ILE A 154 10.19 22.66 -12.58
CA ILE A 154 9.59 21.37 -12.98
C ILE A 154 9.41 20.47 -11.76
N SER A 155 10.42 20.34 -10.90
CA SER A 155 10.34 19.49 -9.71
C SER A 155 9.33 20.01 -8.68
N SER A 156 9.22 21.33 -8.48
CA SER A 156 8.16 21.93 -7.65
C SER A 156 6.75 21.61 -8.18
N LEU A 157 6.55 21.65 -9.50
CA LEU A 157 5.25 21.31 -10.09
C LEU A 157 4.93 19.83 -9.92
N VAL A 158 5.91 18.94 -10.18
CA VAL A 158 5.77 17.49 -9.95
C VAL A 158 5.43 17.22 -8.48
N ALA A 159 6.13 17.85 -7.55
CA ALA A 159 5.84 17.74 -6.12
C ALA A 159 4.38 18.10 -5.82
N LEU A 160 3.92 19.27 -6.29
CA LEU A 160 2.55 19.71 -6.06
C LEU A 160 1.50 18.71 -6.61
N CYS A 161 1.63 18.31 -7.88
CA CYS A 161 0.69 17.41 -8.54
C CYS A 161 0.60 16.04 -7.85
N PHE A 162 1.73 15.44 -7.54
CA PHE A 162 1.77 14.14 -6.86
C PHE A 162 1.35 14.27 -5.38
N SER A 163 1.58 15.39 -4.72
CA SER A 163 1.07 15.59 -3.36
C SER A 163 -0.46 15.68 -3.31
N VAL A 164 -1.06 16.42 -4.25
CA VAL A 164 -2.52 16.51 -4.38
C VAL A 164 -3.11 15.15 -4.72
N THR A 165 -2.46 14.39 -5.60
CA THR A 165 -2.91 13.03 -5.94
C THR A 165 -2.79 12.07 -4.76
N ALA A 166 -1.78 12.21 -3.90
CA ALA A 166 -1.68 11.45 -2.66
C ALA A 166 -2.84 11.79 -1.71
N LEU A 167 -3.13 13.08 -1.53
CA LEU A 167 -4.26 13.56 -0.72
C LEU A 167 -5.60 12.99 -1.20
N THR A 168 -5.87 13.04 -2.51
CA THR A 168 -7.14 12.53 -3.04
C THR A 168 -7.29 11.03 -2.80
N MET A 169 -6.21 10.25 -2.94
CA MET A 169 -6.23 8.82 -2.67
C MET A 169 -6.42 8.51 -1.18
N PHE A 170 -5.75 9.20 -0.27
CA PHE A 170 -5.95 8.99 1.17
C PHE A 170 -7.35 9.42 1.62
N LEU A 171 -7.88 10.53 1.08
CA LEU A 171 -9.27 10.93 1.33
C LEU A 171 -10.27 9.91 0.77
N ALA A 172 -9.97 9.28 -0.38
CA ALA A 172 -10.78 8.20 -0.94
C ALA A 172 -10.77 6.93 -0.08
N ILE A 173 -9.75 6.73 0.77
CA ILE A 173 -9.73 5.67 1.78
C ILE A 173 -10.60 6.07 2.97
N LEU A 174 -10.44 7.29 3.49
CA LEU A 174 -11.21 7.80 4.64
C LEU A 174 -12.72 7.85 4.39
N THR A 175 -13.13 8.07 3.15
CA THR A 175 -14.54 8.08 2.73
C THR A 175 -15.06 6.70 2.31
N SER A 176 -14.24 5.65 2.39
CA SER A 176 -14.63 4.29 2.02
C SER A 176 -15.54 3.65 3.08
N ARG A 177 -16.34 2.66 2.67
CA ARG A 177 -17.30 1.96 3.55
C ARG A 177 -16.64 0.84 4.37
N PHE A 178 -15.39 0.49 4.08
CA PHE A 178 -14.61 -0.56 4.74
C PHE A 178 -15.34 -1.91 4.82
N GLN A 179 -16.02 -2.30 3.74
CA GLN A 179 -16.62 -3.63 3.68
C GLN A 179 -15.53 -4.67 3.49
N GLN A 180 -15.78 -5.89 3.96
CA GLN A 180 -14.85 -7.02 3.86
C GLN A 180 -14.30 -7.21 2.43
N ARG A 181 -15.13 -7.03 1.40
CA ARG A 181 -14.73 -7.18 -0.01
C ARG A 181 -13.79 -6.08 -0.49
N ASP A 182 -13.86 -4.89 0.09
CA ASP A 182 -13.04 -3.74 -0.31
C ASP A 182 -11.56 -3.97 0.03
N PHE A 183 -11.28 -4.77 1.07
CA PHE A 183 -9.92 -5.18 1.45
C PHE A 183 -9.25 -6.11 0.42
N ALA A 184 -10.02 -6.73 -0.48
CA ALA A 184 -9.43 -7.62 -1.50
C ALA A 184 -8.57 -6.84 -2.49
N ARG A 185 -9.06 -5.68 -2.94
CA ARG A 185 -8.47 -4.92 -4.05
C ARG A 185 -8.62 -3.40 -3.91
N ASP A 186 -9.82 -2.88 -3.67
CA ASP A 186 -10.09 -1.44 -3.70
C ASP A 186 -9.24 -0.64 -2.69
N LEU A 187 -9.32 -1.00 -1.40
CA LEU A 187 -8.56 -0.33 -0.34
C LEU A 187 -7.04 -0.47 -0.50
N PRO A 188 -6.49 -1.69 -0.76
CA PRO A 188 -5.06 -1.84 -1.04
C PRO A 188 -4.56 -1.03 -2.24
N VAL A 189 -5.35 -0.93 -3.31
CA VAL A 189 -4.96 -0.19 -4.52
C VAL A 189 -4.96 1.32 -4.25
N LYS A 190 -5.99 1.84 -3.58
CA LYS A 190 -6.02 3.26 -3.16
C LYS A 190 -4.83 3.61 -2.26
N LEU A 191 -4.54 2.75 -1.27
CA LEU A 191 -3.39 2.94 -0.38
C LEU A 191 -2.08 2.92 -1.15
N LEU A 192 -1.92 1.97 -2.07
CA LEU A 192 -0.72 1.86 -2.90
C LEU A 192 -0.53 3.11 -3.76
N LEU A 193 -1.58 3.56 -4.47
CA LEU A 193 -1.54 4.77 -5.28
C LEU A 193 -1.21 6.00 -4.43
N GLY A 194 -1.85 6.16 -3.27
CA GLY A 194 -1.57 7.26 -2.34
C GLY A 194 -0.11 7.28 -1.88
N LEU A 195 0.42 6.12 -1.47
CA LEU A 195 1.82 5.99 -1.05
C LEU A 195 2.81 6.24 -2.19
N THR A 196 2.56 5.70 -3.41
CA THR A 196 3.43 5.98 -4.57
C THR A 196 3.53 7.47 -4.87
N SER A 197 2.37 8.13 -4.88
CA SER A 197 2.27 9.53 -5.18
C SER A 197 2.97 10.37 -4.10
N LEU A 198 2.83 9.98 -2.83
CA LEU A 198 3.52 10.63 -1.73
C LEU A 198 5.05 10.51 -1.85
N PHE A 199 5.58 9.32 -2.18
CA PHE A 199 7.03 9.14 -2.34
C PHE A 199 7.59 9.94 -3.51
N ILE A 200 6.90 9.96 -4.65
CA ILE A 200 7.29 10.77 -5.81
C ILE A 200 7.32 12.26 -5.41
N SER A 201 6.29 12.71 -4.69
CA SER A 201 6.19 14.08 -4.19
C SER A 201 7.34 14.46 -3.26
N ILE A 202 7.67 13.61 -2.28
CA ILE A 202 8.81 13.81 -1.37
C ILE A 202 10.12 13.94 -2.15
N GLY A 203 10.37 13.04 -3.11
CA GLY A 203 11.58 13.10 -3.94
C GLY A 203 11.65 14.38 -4.78
N ALA A 204 10.52 14.82 -5.33
CA ALA A 204 10.44 16.03 -6.13
C ALA A 204 10.66 17.31 -5.29
N VAL A 205 10.13 17.39 -4.06
CA VAL A 205 10.43 18.50 -3.13
C VAL A 205 11.92 18.57 -2.81
N LEU A 206 12.57 17.42 -2.59
CA LEU A 206 14.01 17.39 -2.33
C LEU A 206 14.78 17.96 -3.52
N VAL A 207 14.50 17.51 -4.74
CA VAL A 207 15.14 18.02 -5.95
C VAL A 207 14.89 19.52 -6.13
N SER A 208 13.67 19.98 -5.86
CA SER A 208 13.31 21.39 -5.90
C SER A 208 14.14 22.20 -4.89
N PHE A 209 14.10 21.82 -3.62
CA PHE A 209 14.85 22.51 -2.56
C PHE A 209 16.36 22.56 -2.86
N SER A 210 16.92 21.42 -3.27
CA SER A 210 18.30 21.26 -3.72
C SER A 210 18.69 22.23 -4.84
N SER A 211 17.84 22.34 -5.87
CA SER A 211 18.06 23.21 -7.01
C SER A 211 17.86 24.69 -6.67
N GLY A 212 16.82 25.00 -5.90
CA GLY A 212 16.53 26.36 -5.41
C GLY A 212 17.64 26.88 -4.49
N TYR A 213 18.18 26.03 -3.61
CA TYR A 213 19.31 26.39 -2.76
C TYR A 213 20.58 26.70 -3.57
N SER A 214 20.82 25.97 -4.66
CA SER A 214 21.93 26.25 -5.58
C SER A 214 21.80 27.58 -6.32
N LEU A 215 20.58 28.11 -6.50
CA LEU A 215 20.35 29.42 -7.11
C LEU A 215 20.61 30.58 -6.14
N VAL A 216 20.39 30.35 -4.84
CA VAL A 216 20.53 31.37 -3.79
C VAL A 216 21.96 31.47 -3.27
N THR A 217 22.74 30.39 -3.33
CA THR A 217 24.08 30.33 -2.73
C THR A 217 25.15 30.83 -3.70
N GLU A 218 25.84 31.93 -3.36
CA GLU A 218 27.05 32.37 -4.07
C GLU A 218 28.17 31.29 -3.99
N ASP A 219 29.02 31.19 -5.02
CA ASP A 219 30.06 30.15 -5.18
C ASP A 219 30.98 29.93 -3.95
N LYS A 220 31.04 30.89 -3.01
CA LYS A 220 31.86 30.83 -1.78
C LYS A 220 31.41 29.78 -0.75
N PHE A 221 30.16 29.33 -0.76
CA PHE A 221 29.64 28.37 0.24
C PHE A 221 29.41 26.95 -0.29
N ARG A 222 30.05 26.56 -1.40
CA ARG A 222 29.92 25.21 -2.01
C ARG A 222 30.14 24.05 -1.03
N TYR A 223 31.01 24.20 -0.02
CA TYR A 223 31.25 23.16 0.98
C TYR A 223 30.11 22.98 2.00
N ALA A 224 29.28 24.01 2.24
CA ALA A 224 28.12 23.94 3.12
C ALA A 224 26.93 23.20 2.50
N ILE A 225 26.96 22.95 1.18
CA ILE A 225 25.92 22.24 0.43
C ILE A 225 25.85 20.76 0.88
N PHE A 226 26.99 20.08 1.00
CA PHE A 226 27.06 18.66 1.37
C PHE A 226 26.37 18.31 2.70
N PRO A 227 26.59 19.02 3.82
CA PRO A 227 25.91 18.71 5.08
C PRO A 227 24.41 19.01 5.03
N VAL A 228 23.96 20.02 4.26
CA VAL A 228 22.53 20.31 4.09
C VAL A 228 21.83 19.20 3.29
N TYR A 229 22.44 18.71 2.22
CA TYR A 229 21.95 17.55 1.48
C TYR A 229 21.95 16.28 2.34
N ALA A 230 23.01 16.04 3.12
CA ALA A 230 23.08 14.89 4.01
C ALA A 230 21.97 14.95 5.10
N ALA A 231 21.77 16.12 5.71
CA ALA A 231 20.75 16.33 6.75
C ALA A 231 19.32 16.24 6.22
N THR A 232 19.06 16.70 4.99
CA THR A 232 17.72 16.61 4.36
C THR A 232 17.42 15.22 3.83
N CYS A 233 18.40 14.51 3.27
CA CYS A 233 18.22 13.16 2.74
C CYS A 233 18.08 12.09 3.84
N LEU A 234 18.70 12.27 5.02
CA LEU A 234 18.70 11.29 6.11
C LEU A 234 17.30 10.88 6.60
N PRO A 235 16.43 11.80 7.07
CA PRO A 235 15.11 11.44 7.59
C PRO A 235 14.20 10.84 6.50
N ILE A 236 14.36 11.27 5.25
CA ILE A 236 13.56 10.78 4.11
C ILE A 236 14.02 9.40 3.65
N SER A 237 15.34 9.14 3.67
CA SER A 237 15.89 7.81 3.38
C SER A 237 15.46 6.79 4.45
N ILE A 238 15.46 7.20 5.72
CA ILE A 238 14.94 6.38 6.82
C ILE A 238 13.45 6.09 6.63
N PHE A 239 12.65 7.10 6.27
CA PHE A 239 11.22 6.92 6.02
C PHE A 239 10.94 6.02 4.81
N ALA A 240 11.66 6.21 3.70
CA ALA A 240 11.58 5.37 2.52
C ALA A 240 11.95 3.92 2.85
N VAL A 241 13.07 3.68 3.55
CA VAL A 241 13.50 2.33 3.97
C VAL A 241 12.51 1.69 4.97
N ALA A 242 11.91 2.46 5.88
CA ALA A 242 10.95 1.94 6.84
C ALA A 242 9.60 1.58 6.21
N GLN A 243 9.16 2.33 5.19
CA GLN A 243 7.89 2.10 4.49
C GLN A 243 8.03 1.20 3.24
N LEU A 244 9.26 1.01 2.72
CA LEU A 244 9.55 0.16 1.57
C LEU A 244 9.05 -1.29 1.73
N PRO A 245 9.22 -1.95 2.89
CA PRO A 245 8.77 -3.33 3.07
C PRO A 245 7.26 -3.46 2.90
N LEU A 246 6.49 -2.53 3.49
CA LEU A 246 5.04 -2.47 3.35
C LEU A 246 4.63 -2.21 1.89
N TYR A 247 5.32 -1.28 1.23
CA TYR A 247 5.08 -0.93 -0.18
C TYR A 247 5.38 -2.11 -1.13
N LEU A 248 6.54 -2.77 -0.96
CA LEU A 248 6.93 -3.94 -1.74
C LEU A 248 6.00 -5.13 -1.50
N ASP A 249 5.53 -5.32 -0.26
CA ASP A 249 4.53 -6.35 0.04
C ASP A 249 3.19 -6.05 -0.63
N LEU A 250 2.71 -4.80 -0.61
CA LEU A 250 1.50 -4.39 -1.32
C LEU A 250 1.63 -4.52 -2.85
N LEU A 251 2.78 -4.18 -3.43
CA LEU A 251 3.06 -4.40 -4.85
C LEU A 251 3.07 -5.88 -5.20
N ARG A 252 3.85 -6.67 -4.45
CA ARG A 252 3.98 -8.12 -4.69
C ARG A 252 2.62 -8.80 -4.58
N THR A 253 1.80 -8.39 -3.63
CA THR A 253 0.47 -8.97 -3.45
C THR A 253 -0.51 -8.61 -4.54
N ASN A 254 -0.51 -7.39 -5.04
CA ASN A 254 -1.44 -6.96 -6.10
C ASN A 254 -1.00 -7.41 -7.49
N PHE A 255 0.31 -7.52 -7.77
CA PHE A 255 0.83 -7.83 -9.11
C PHE A 255 1.44 -9.22 -9.29
N LYS A 256 1.92 -9.87 -8.21
CA LYS A 256 2.57 -11.20 -8.28
C LYS A 256 2.18 -12.04 -7.07
N SER A 257 0.92 -12.46 -7.07
CA SER A 257 0.34 -13.27 -6.00
C SER A 257 1.14 -14.56 -5.79
N ARG A 258 1.41 -14.93 -4.52
CA ARG A 258 1.94 -16.27 -4.17
C ARG A 258 0.95 -17.40 -4.55
N PHE A 259 -0.27 -17.02 -4.93
CA PHE A 259 -1.36 -17.86 -5.39
C PHE A 259 -1.48 -17.92 -6.92
N ASP A 260 -0.72 -17.10 -7.67
CA ASP A 260 -0.64 -17.16 -9.13
C ASP A 260 0.38 -18.22 -9.57
N TYR A 261 -0.13 -19.44 -9.72
CA TYR A 261 0.43 -20.41 -10.64
C TYR A 261 -0.74 -21.00 -11.41
N ARG A 262 -1.12 -20.31 -12.49
CA ARG A 262 -1.66 -20.97 -13.68
C ARG A 262 -0.61 -21.94 -14.22
#